data_AF-A0A9P8CAQ4-F1
#
_entry.id   AF-A0A9P8CAQ4-F1
#
_cell.length_a   1.000
_cell.length_b   1.000
_cell.length_c   1.000
_cell.angle_alpha   90.00
_cell.angle_beta   90.00
_cell.angle_gamma   90.00
#
_symmetry.space_group_name_H-M   'P 1'
#
loop_
_entity.id
_entity.type
_entity.pdbx_description
1 polymer ?
#
loop_
_entity_poly.entity_id
_entity_poly.type
_entity_poly.pdbx_seq_one_letter_code
_entity_poly.pdbx_strand_id
1 'polypeptide(L)'
;MSIRRATSFLAAISVVASSVVAYTAPSTQSKFTDVFTQAELQYPVSVINATSAELLDGFAAPYFYLSKGLYMKFKISGSSNRCELRQLDLSGDLSAWACTGSTEHVATSTISIPVQADGLAEVTIMQIHDTLESPALRISWVKNITIDGVTSEDVIIATIREGLETDSATVKTVLQARTISKTDYKITAQNGEVTITVNGVTMLNQASISAYSNSTCYFKAGAYNNNPTSEDAVARTKFYALDW
;
A
#
# COMPACT_ATOMS: atom_id res chain seq x y z
N MET A 1 45.67 27.17 -63.09
CA MET A 1 45.89 27.14 -61.62
C MET A 1 44.52 26.98 -60.97
N SER A 2 44.16 25.76 -60.56
CA SER A 2 42.79 25.40 -60.13
C SER A 2 42.75 25.26 -58.61
N ILE A 3 41.93 26.08 -57.94
CA ILE A 3 41.78 26.12 -56.48
C ILE A 3 40.60 25.21 -56.11
N ARG A 4 40.88 24.06 -55.51
CA ARG A 4 39.86 23.19 -54.90
C ARG A 4 39.47 23.73 -53.54
N ARG A 5 38.22 24.17 -53.38
CA ARG A 5 37.62 24.48 -52.07
C ARG A 5 37.27 23.18 -51.36
N ALA A 6 37.89 22.94 -50.22
CA ALA A 6 37.52 21.86 -49.31
C ALA A 6 36.28 22.27 -48.53
N THR A 7 35.17 21.58 -48.74
CA THR A 7 33.92 21.77 -47.99
C THR A 7 34.01 20.91 -46.73
N SER A 8 34.33 21.52 -45.60
CA SER A 8 34.31 20.85 -44.29
C SER A 8 32.86 20.66 -43.83
N PHE A 9 32.39 19.42 -43.80
CA PHE A 9 31.15 19.04 -43.13
C PHE A 9 31.40 19.00 -41.61
N LEU A 10 30.87 19.98 -40.87
CA LEU A 10 30.69 19.83 -39.42
C LEU A 10 29.47 18.93 -39.18
N ALA A 11 29.71 17.72 -38.68
CA ALA A 11 28.65 16.89 -38.11
C ALA A 11 28.28 17.46 -36.73
N ALA A 12 27.10 18.07 -36.62
CA ALA A 12 26.53 18.48 -35.34
C ALA A 12 26.05 17.23 -34.59
N ILE A 13 26.82 16.78 -33.60
CA ILE A 13 26.38 15.78 -32.61
C ILE A 13 25.39 16.48 -31.69
N SER A 14 24.10 16.24 -31.91
CA SER A 14 23.04 16.69 -31.00
C SER A 14 22.94 15.70 -29.85
N VAL A 15 23.45 16.07 -28.68
CA VAL A 15 23.25 15.32 -27.44
C VAL A 15 21.83 15.59 -26.96
N VAL A 16 20.93 14.66 -27.21
CA VAL A 16 19.56 14.73 -26.69
C VAL A 16 19.63 14.39 -25.20
N ALA A 17 19.62 15.40 -24.33
CA ALA A 17 19.49 15.18 -22.90
C ALA A 17 18.09 14.61 -22.62
N SER A 18 18.03 13.36 -22.16
CA SER A 18 16.79 12.76 -21.67
C SER A 18 16.28 13.59 -20.50
N SER A 19 15.08 14.16 -20.64
CA SER A 19 14.42 14.84 -19.53
C SER A 19 14.07 13.80 -18.46
N VAL A 20 14.70 13.92 -17.29
CA VAL A 20 14.30 13.15 -16.12
C VAL A 20 12.94 13.69 -15.68
N VAL A 21 11.88 12.90 -15.82
CA VAL A 21 10.57 13.27 -15.29
C VAL A 21 10.68 13.30 -13.77
N ALA A 22 10.73 14.50 -13.20
CA ALA A 22 10.71 14.69 -11.76
C ALA A 22 9.31 14.33 -11.23
N TYR A 23 9.26 13.41 -10.25
CA TYR A 23 8.04 13.08 -9.53
C TYR A 23 7.86 14.03 -8.35
N THR A 24 6.62 14.43 -8.06
CA THR A 24 6.30 15.26 -6.88
C THR A 24 6.22 14.38 -5.65
N ALA A 25 6.90 14.77 -4.57
CA ALA A 25 6.87 14.03 -3.32
C ALA A 25 5.53 14.17 -2.58
N PRO A 26 4.98 13.09 -2.01
CA PRO A 26 3.81 13.17 -1.14
C PRO A 26 3.97 14.13 0.04
N SER A 27 5.16 14.28 0.60
CA SER A 27 5.46 15.18 1.74
C SER A 27 5.27 16.67 1.43
N THR A 28 5.10 17.03 0.15
CA THR A 28 4.66 18.39 -0.23
C THR A 28 3.19 18.68 0.18
N GLN A 29 2.47 17.70 0.72
CA GLN A 29 1.14 17.86 1.30
C GLN A 29 1.19 17.55 2.80
N SER A 30 0.88 18.53 3.65
CA SER A 30 0.92 18.40 5.11
C SER A 30 0.07 17.24 5.66
N LYS A 31 -1.03 16.90 5.00
CA LYS A 31 -1.87 15.74 5.37
C LYS A 31 -1.17 14.37 5.27
N PHE A 32 0.05 14.30 4.73
CA PHE A 32 0.86 13.08 4.69
C PHE A 32 2.13 13.18 5.54
N THR A 33 2.46 14.34 6.11
CA THR A 33 3.71 14.47 6.87
C THR A 33 3.65 13.69 8.17
N ASP A 34 2.51 13.67 8.85
CA ASP A 34 2.35 13.03 10.15
C ASP A 34 2.58 11.51 10.03
N VAL A 35 1.93 10.85 9.07
CA VAL A 35 2.18 9.43 8.80
C VAL A 35 3.64 9.14 8.45
N PHE A 36 4.34 10.04 7.75
CA PHE A 36 5.75 9.85 7.42
C PHE A 36 6.69 9.96 8.61
N THR A 37 6.32 10.66 9.69
CA THR A 37 7.11 10.62 10.94
C THR A 37 7.17 9.22 11.55
N GLN A 38 6.19 8.38 11.23
CA GLN A 38 6.02 7.03 11.75
C GLN A 38 5.98 6.00 10.61
N ALA A 39 6.70 6.23 9.50
CA ALA A 39 6.71 5.32 8.35
C ALA A 39 8.10 5.12 7.77
N GLU A 40 8.33 3.92 7.25
CA GLU A 40 9.31 3.66 6.19
C GLU A 40 8.59 3.15 4.93
N LEU A 41 9.11 3.44 3.75
CA LEU A 41 8.65 2.85 2.50
C LEU A 41 9.41 1.57 2.20
N GLN A 42 8.68 0.49 1.92
CA GLN A 42 9.21 -0.79 1.48
C GLN A 42 8.96 -1.01 -0.02
N TYR A 43 10.02 -1.34 -0.77
CA TYR A 43 9.95 -1.58 -2.22
C TYR A 43 11.19 -2.35 -2.75
N PRO A 44 11.04 -3.26 -3.75
CA PRO A 44 9.80 -3.85 -4.25
C PRO A 44 9.35 -5.03 -3.38
N VAL A 45 10.09 -5.36 -2.33
CA VAL A 45 9.80 -6.42 -1.37
C VAL A 45 9.83 -5.82 0.04
N SER A 46 9.90 -6.64 1.09
CA SER A 46 10.04 -6.18 2.48
C SER A 46 11.44 -5.64 2.81
N VAL A 47 11.96 -4.72 1.99
CA VAL A 47 13.23 -4.03 2.21
C VAL A 47 12.98 -2.54 2.25
N ILE A 48 13.65 -1.85 3.16
CA ILE A 48 13.57 -0.40 3.29
C ILE A 48 14.12 0.23 2.02
N ASN A 49 13.29 1.05 1.38
CA ASN A 49 13.65 1.82 0.20
C ASN A 49 13.75 3.32 0.49
N ALA A 50 12.93 3.83 1.42
CA ALA A 50 13.06 5.17 1.96
C ALA A 50 12.69 5.17 3.44
N THR A 51 13.55 5.77 4.26
CA THR A 51 13.34 6.01 5.70
C THR A 51 12.33 7.13 5.94
N SER A 52 11.87 7.28 7.19
CA SER A 52 11.03 8.41 7.61
C SER A 52 11.65 9.77 7.24
N ALA A 53 12.95 9.94 7.48
CA ALA A 53 13.67 11.17 7.18
C ALA A 53 13.66 11.48 5.67
N GLU A 54 13.91 10.48 4.82
CA GLU A 54 13.89 10.65 3.36
C GLU A 54 12.47 10.94 2.83
N LEU A 55 11.45 10.29 3.39
CA LEU A 55 10.04 10.58 3.06
C LEU A 55 9.69 12.04 3.36
N LEU A 56 10.11 12.55 4.52
CA LEU A 56 9.92 13.94 4.91
C LEU A 56 10.76 14.93 4.08
N ASP A 57 11.95 14.52 3.64
CA ASP A 57 12.86 15.31 2.78
C ASP A 57 12.51 15.23 1.28
N GLY A 58 11.27 14.86 0.95
CA GLY A 58 10.77 14.94 -0.41
C GLY A 58 11.08 13.72 -1.29
N PHE A 59 11.23 12.52 -0.71
CA PHE A 59 11.37 11.31 -1.50
C PHE A 59 10.17 11.11 -2.46
N ALA A 60 10.49 10.85 -3.73
CA ALA A 60 9.53 10.51 -4.77
C ALA A 60 10.18 9.62 -5.83
N ALA A 61 9.42 8.65 -6.33
CA ALA A 61 9.88 7.67 -7.30
C ALA A 61 8.75 7.27 -8.27
N PRO A 62 9.05 6.62 -9.42
CA PRO A 62 8.04 6.16 -10.37
C PRO A 62 6.95 5.24 -9.80
N TYR A 63 7.23 4.60 -8.66
CA TYR A 63 6.33 3.72 -7.93
C TYR A 63 5.66 4.36 -6.71
N PHE A 64 6.17 5.51 -6.25
CA PHE A 64 5.69 6.21 -5.05
C PHE A 64 5.78 7.72 -5.25
N TYR A 65 4.65 8.38 -5.50
CA TYR A 65 4.65 9.82 -5.76
C TYR A 65 3.29 10.47 -5.51
N LEU A 66 3.27 11.78 -5.38
CA LEU A 66 2.07 12.61 -5.38
C LEU A 66 1.58 12.83 -6.81
N SER A 67 0.37 12.37 -7.11
CA SER A 67 -0.25 12.64 -8.41
C SER A 67 -0.89 14.04 -8.46
N LYS A 68 -1.19 14.54 -9.67
CA LYS A 68 -1.89 15.82 -9.89
C LYS A 68 -3.24 15.94 -9.13
N GLY A 69 -3.87 14.81 -8.81
CA GLY A 69 -5.09 14.76 -7.98
C GLY A 69 -4.85 14.87 -6.47
N LEU A 70 -3.64 15.25 -6.04
CA LEU A 70 -3.22 15.41 -4.64
C LEU A 70 -3.45 14.15 -3.79
N TYR A 71 -3.14 12.99 -4.36
CA TYR A 71 -3.12 11.71 -3.67
C TYR A 71 -1.75 11.07 -3.80
N MET A 72 -1.33 10.39 -2.74
CA MET A 72 -0.19 9.50 -2.73
C MET A 72 -0.53 8.25 -3.55
N LYS A 73 0.32 7.94 -4.52
CA LYS A 73 0.13 6.81 -5.43
C LYS A 73 1.19 5.75 -5.16
N PHE A 74 0.74 4.52 -5.01
CA PHE A 74 1.60 3.34 -4.99
C PHE A 74 1.41 2.55 -6.28
N LYS A 75 2.50 2.05 -6.85
CA LYS A 75 2.49 1.21 -8.06
C LYS A 75 3.51 0.10 -7.90
N ILE A 76 3.10 -1.13 -8.18
CA ILE A 76 4.01 -2.27 -8.16
C ILE A 76 3.61 -3.32 -9.21
N SER A 77 4.59 -4.04 -9.75
CA SER A 77 4.42 -5.24 -10.58
C SER A 77 5.29 -6.37 -10.03
N GLY A 78 5.12 -7.58 -10.56
CA GLY A 78 5.76 -8.80 -10.06
C GLY A 78 4.97 -9.47 -8.95
N SER A 79 5.10 -10.79 -8.86
CA SER A 79 4.41 -11.61 -7.87
C SER A 79 4.98 -11.41 -6.48
N SER A 80 4.10 -11.22 -5.50
CA SER A 80 4.46 -10.97 -4.09
C SER A 80 5.34 -9.73 -3.86
N ASN A 81 5.41 -8.83 -4.84
CA ASN A 81 6.05 -7.54 -4.71
C ASN A 81 5.09 -6.52 -4.06
N ARG A 82 5.67 -5.57 -3.34
CA ARG A 82 4.99 -4.49 -2.61
C ARG A 82 5.62 -3.13 -2.87
N CYS A 83 4.78 -2.11 -2.80
CA CYS A 83 5.14 -0.73 -2.58
C CYS A 83 4.25 -0.26 -1.44
N GLU A 84 4.74 -0.32 -0.21
CA GLU A 84 3.93 -0.10 0.99
C GLU A 84 4.71 0.67 2.03
N LEU A 85 4.01 1.55 2.74
CA LEU A 85 4.51 2.08 4.00
C LEU A 85 4.36 1.02 5.09
N ARG A 86 5.37 0.92 5.95
CA ARG A 86 5.37 0.15 7.19
C ARG A 86 5.44 1.11 8.37
N GLN A 87 4.56 0.93 9.35
CA GLN A 87 4.53 1.73 10.56
C GLN A 87 5.83 1.57 11.38
N LEU A 88 6.37 2.70 11.81
CA LEU A 88 7.39 2.86 12.84
C LEU A 88 6.72 3.36 14.12
N ASP A 89 7.38 3.20 15.25
CA ASP A 89 6.95 3.88 16.48
C ASP A 89 7.41 5.35 16.49
N LEU A 90 7.09 6.06 17.58
CA LEU A 90 7.41 7.47 17.75
C LEU A 90 8.92 7.76 17.91
N SER A 91 9.75 6.76 18.22
CA SER A 91 11.22 6.92 18.21
C SER A 91 11.82 6.68 16.83
N GLY A 92 11.02 6.24 15.86
CA GLY A 92 11.47 5.87 14.52
C GLY A 92 11.97 4.43 14.43
N ASP A 93 11.77 3.62 15.47
CA ASP A 93 12.09 2.19 15.47
C ASP A 93 10.93 1.38 14.87
N LEU A 94 11.19 0.09 14.61
CA LEU A 94 10.16 -0.79 14.07
C LEU A 94 9.00 -0.93 15.06
N SER A 95 7.82 -0.43 14.71
CA SER A 95 6.63 -0.59 15.54
C SER A 95 6.35 -2.07 15.82
N ALA A 96 6.00 -2.34 17.08
CA ALA A 96 5.75 -3.66 17.63
C ALA A 96 4.78 -3.57 18.82
N TRP A 97 3.58 -3.04 18.61
CA TRP A 97 2.56 -2.97 19.66
C TRP A 97 1.90 -4.33 19.91
N ALA A 98 1.47 -4.62 21.13
CA ALA A 98 0.86 -5.92 21.44
C ALA A 98 -0.45 -6.12 20.65
N CYS A 99 -0.52 -7.14 19.79
CA CYS A 99 -1.67 -7.35 18.89
C CYS A 99 -3.00 -7.49 19.64
N THR A 100 -2.96 -8.01 20.87
CA THR A 100 -4.13 -8.25 21.72
C THR A 100 -4.15 -7.37 22.99
N GLY A 101 -3.31 -6.33 23.01
CA GLY A 101 -3.23 -5.41 24.14
C GLY A 101 -4.50 -4.57 24.32
N SER A 102 -4.64 -3.96 25.49
CA SER A 102 -5.78 -3.09 25.81
C SER A 102 -5.67 -1.67 25.23
N THR A 103 -4.48 -1.28 24.77
CA THR A 103 -4.27 -0.02 24.04
C THR A 103 -4.98 -0.09 22.69
N GLU A 104 -5.76 0.95 22.38
CA GLU A 104 -6.38 1.08 21.06
C GLU A 104 -5.34 1.51 20.03
N HIS A 105 -5.24 0.76 18.93
CA HIS A 105 -4.46 1.11 17.76
C HIS A 105 -5.38 1.36 16.57
N VAL A 106 -5.24 2.51 15.91
CA VAL A 106 -6.16 2.95 14.86
C VAL A 106 -5.38 3.28 13.61
N ALA A 107 -5.82 2.80 12.45
CA ALA A 107 -5.37 3.32 11.16
C ALA A 107 -6.56 3.92 10.42
N THR A 108 -6.41 5.15 9.91
CA THR A 108 -7.42 5.81 9.09
C THR A 108 -6.89 6.08 7.69
N SER A 109 -7.75 5.98 6.68
CA SER A 109 -7.38 6.36 5.32
C SER A 109 -8.58 6.81 4.51
N THR A 110 -8.33 7.70 3.55
CA THR A 110 -9.28 8.00 2.47
C THR A 110 -8.67 7.49 1.18
N ILE A 111 -9.26 6.46 0.58
CA ILE A 111 -8.69 5.80 -0.60
C ILE A 111 -9.63 5.84 -1.79
N SER A 112 -9.09 5.65 -2.99
CA SER A 112 -9.87 5.19 -4.14
C SER A 112 -9.09 4.09 -4.83
N ILE A 113 -9.75 2.99 -5.20
CA ILE A 113 -9.09 1.88 -5.89
C ILE A 113 -9.36 2.03 -7.38
N PRO A 114 -8.34 2.42 -8.19
CA PRO A 114 -8.52 2.50 -9.63
C PRO A 114 -8.81 1.12 -10.20
N VAL A 115 -9.32 1.10 -11.43
CA VAL A 115 -9.37 -0.14 -12.22
C VAL A 115 -7.96 -0.72 -12.26
N GLN A 116 -7.84 -1.96 -11.82
CA GLN A 116 -6.59 -2.70 -11.80
C GLN A 116 -6.25 -3.20 -13.20
N ALA A 117 -4.95 -3.42 -13.46
CA ALA A 117 -4.54 -4.02 -14.73
C ALA A 117 -5.12 -5.44 -14.88
N ASP A 118 -5.34 -5.86 -16.12
CA ASP A 118 -5.53 -7.27 -16.41
C ASP A 118 -4.33 -8.07 -15.88
N GLY A 119 -4.60 -9.29 -15.43
CA GLY A 119 -3.60 -10.14 -14.80
C GLY A 119 -3.47 -9.99 -13.27
N LEU A 120 -4.33 -9.20 -12.63
CA LEU A 120 -4.42 -9.12 -11.17
C LEU A 120 -5.67 -9.85 -10.65
N ALA A 121 -5.49 -10.70 -9.65
CA ALA A 121 -6.59 -11.34 -8.93
C ALA A 121 -6.87 -10.68 -7.57
N GLU A 122 -5.81 -10.25 -6.87
CA GLU A 122 -5.90 -9.60 -5.56
C GLU A 122 -4.81 -8.54 -5.40
N VAL A 123 -5.17 -7.41 -4.78
CA VAL A 123 -4.22 -6.36 -4.37
C VAL A 123 -4.52 -6.00 -2.93
N THR A 124 -3.57 -6.25 -2.03
CA THR A 124 -3.66 -5.81 -0.63
C THR A 124 -3.31 -4.33 -0.52
N ILE A 125 -4.13 -3.61 0.24
CA ILE A 125 -4.15 -2.15 0.33
C ILE A 125 -3.73 -1.68 1.73
N MET A 126 -4.24 -2.34 2.77
CA MET A 126 -3.90 -2.08 4.18
C MET A 126 -3.78 -3.39 4.95
N GLN A 127 -2.96 -3.41 5.99
CA GLN A 127 -2.71 -4.60 6.80
C GLN A 127 -2.54 -4.26 8.28
N ILE A 128 -2.91 -5.21 9.14
CA ILE A 128 -2.29 -5.39 10.46
C ILE A 128 -1.35 -6.58 10.31
N HIS A 129 -0.06 -6.35 10.45
CA HIS A 129 0.96 -7.36 10.26
C HIS A 129 1.62 -7.73 11.58
N ASP A 130 1.75 -9.01 11.87
CA ASP A 130 2.55 -9.49 13.01
C ASP A 130 4.06 -9.38 12.69
N THR A 131 4.90 -9.23 13.70
CA THR A 131 6.35 -9.06 13.52
C THR A 131 7.08 -10.34 13.12
N LEU A 132 6.49 -11.51 13.34
CA LEU A 132 7.15 -12.79 13.11
C LEU A 132 6.95 -13.30 11.68
N GLU A 133 5.72 -13.40 11.19
CA GLU A 133 5.51 -14.05 9.90
C GLU A 133 4.38 -13.47 9.06
N SER A 134 3.19 -13.28 9.63
CA SER A 134 1.98 -13.23 8.82
C SER A 134 0.96 -12.19 9.26
N PRO A 135 0.22 -11.57 8.33
CA PRO A 135 -0.75 -10.56 8.72
C PRO A 135 -1.98 -11.15 9.38
N ALA A 136 -2.36 -10.54 10.51
CA ALA A 136 -3.61 -10.80 11.21
C ALA A 136 -4.82 -10.28 10.41
N LEU A 137 -4.65 -9.16 9.72
CA LEU A 137 -5.65 -8.56 8.85
C LEU A 137 -5.04 -8.15 7.51
N ARG A 138 -5.76 -8.43 6.42
CA ARG A 138 -5.58 -7.76 5.13
C ARG A 138 -6.87 -7.11 4.66
N ILE A 139 -6.78 -5.89 4.16
CA ILE A 139 -7.80 -5.24 3.34
C ILE A 139 -7.33 -5.33 1.89
N SER A 140 -8.08 -6.04 1.06
CA SER A 140 -7.69 -6.32 -0.32
C SER A 140 -8.81 -5.96 -1.28
N TRP A 141 -8.44 -5.41 -2.44
CA TRP A 141 -9.28 -5.53 -3.63
C TRP A 141 -9.16 -6.95 -4.19
N VAL A 142 -10.26 -7.51 -4.66
CA VAL A 142 -10.31 -8.85 -5.26
C VAL A 142 -11.17 -8.82 -6.51
N LYS A 143 -10.67 -9.43 -7.59
CA LYS A 143 -11.37 -9.49 -8.87
C LYS A 143 -12.65 -10.33 -8.79
N ASN A 144 -12.57 -11.50 -8.16
CA ASN A 144 -13.69 -12.41 -7.93
C ASN A 144 -13.43 -13.22 -6.65
N ILE A 145 -14.46 -13.41 -5.84
CA ILE A 145 -14.41 -14.25 -4.65
C ILE A 145 -15.76 -14.93 -4.37
N THR A 146 -15.74 -16.17 -3.89
CA THR A 146 -16.94 -16.86 -3.38
C THR A 146 -16.81 -17.03 -1.86
N ILE A 147 -17.79 -16.54 -1.11
CA ILE A 147 -17.92 -16.69 0.35
C ILE A 147 -19.31 -17.28 0.60
N ASP A 148 -19.38 -18.40 1.32
CA ASP A 148 -20.63 -19.08 1.68
C ASP A 148 -21.58 -19.34 0.48
N GLY A 149 -21.00 -19.71 -0.67
CA GLY A 149 -21.74 -19.99 -1.90
C GLY A 149 -22.17 -18.75 -2.69
N VAL A 150 -21.88 -17.54 -2.20
CA VAL A 150 -22.17 -16.27 -2.90
C VAL A 150 -20.91 -15.76 -3.57
N THR A 151 -20.96 -15.62 -4.90
CA THR A 151 -19.88 -15.05 -5.70
C THR A 151 -20.05 -13.54 -5.82
N SER A 152 -18.98 -12.80 -5.48
CA SER A 152 -18.86 -11.36 -5.64
C SER A 152 -17.70 -11.02 -6.55
N GLU A 153 -17.86 -10.00 -7.38
CA GLU A 153 -16.84 -9.53 -8.33
C GLU A 153 -16.49 -8.07 -8.07
N ASP A 154 -15.23 -7.71 -8.33
CA ASP A 154 -14.70 -6.35 -8.18
C ASP A 154 -15.03 -5.75 -6.81
N VAL A 155 -14.64 -6.45 -5.73
CA VAL A 155 -14.96 -6.08 -4.34
C VAL A 155 -13.74 -5.74 -3.51
N ILE A 156 -13.95 -5.01 -2.41
CA ILE A 156 -13.00 -4.89 -1.32
C ILE A 156 -13.41 -5.84 -0.20
N ILE A 157 -12.46 -6.62 0.30
CA ILE A 157 -12.68 -7.55 1.41
C ILE A 157 -11.76 -7.25 2.59
N ALA A 158 -12.17 -7.66 3.78
CA ALA A 158 -11.28 -7.96 4.89
C ALA A 158 -11.01 -9.46 4.90
N THR A 159 -9.75 -9.84 5.15
CA THR A 159 -9.33 -11.21 5.44
C THR A 159 -8.68 -11.22 6.81
N ILE A 160 -9.30 -11.91 7.77
CA ILE A 160 -8.78 -12.18 9.11
C ILE A 160 -8.17 -13.58 9.10
N ARG A 161 -6.98 -13.73 9.65
CA ARG A 161 -6.36 -15.04 9.83
C ARG A 161 -6.61 -15.56 11.25
N GLU A 162 -7.00 -16.82 11.39
CA GLU A 162 -7.39 -17.44 12.66
C GLU A 162 -6.23 -18.16 13.38
N GLY A 163 -5.01 -18.09 12.85
CA GLY A 163 -3.83 -18.75 13.40
C GLY A 163 -2.52 -18.09 12.93
N LEU A 164 -1.41 -18.45 13.55
CA LEU A 164 -0.09 -17.88 13.21
C LEU A 164 0.51 -18.55 11.96
N GLU A 165 0.24 -19.84 11.78
CA GLU A 165 0.78 -20.65 10.69
C GLU A 165 0.32 -20.13 9.32
N THR A 166 1.18 -20.32 8.31
CA THR A 166 0.93 -19.81 6.95
C THR A 166 -0.32 -20.40 6.29
N ASP A 167 -0.72 -21.61 6.66
CA ASP A 167 -1.87 -22.38 6.18
C ASP A 167 -3.11 -22.26 7.09
N SER A 168 -3.04 -21.42 8.13
CA SER A 168 -4.16 -21.17 9.03
C SER A 168 -5.41 -20.74 8.27
N ALA A 169 -6.56 -21.17 8.78
CA ALA A 169 -7.86 -20.76 8.29
C ALA A 169 -8.00 -19.23 8.26
N THR A 170 -8.78 -18.74 7.29
CA THR A 170 -9.06 -17.32 7.16
C THR A 170 -10.55 -17.07 7.06
N VAL A 171 -11.04 -16.07 7.79
CA VAL A 171 -12.39 -15.53 7.63
C VAL A 171 -12.32 -14.35 6.67
N LYS A 172 -13.21 -14.34 5.67
CA LYS A 172 -13.27 -13.28 4.67
C LYS A 172 -14.63 -12.60 4.73
N THR A 173 -14.63 -11.27 4.63
CA THR A 173 -15.85 -10.46 4.68
C THR A 173 -15.80 -9.44 3.55
N VAL A 174 -16.85 -9.37 2.73
CA VAL A 174 -17.00 -8.30 1.72
C VAL A 174 -17.32 -7.01 2.45
N LEU A 175 -16.47 -5.99 2.29
CA LEU A 175 -16.64 -4.68 2.90
C LEU A 175 -17.46 -3.75 2.01
N GLN A 176 -17.23 -3.80 0.69
CA GLN A 176 -18.01 -3.06 -0.31
C GLN A 176 -17.63 -3.50 -1.73
N ALA A 177 -18.42 -3.08 -2.72
CA ALA A 177 -17.98 -3.06 -4.11
C ALA A 177 -16.81 -2.06 -4.30
N ARG A 178 -15.89 -2.35 -5.22
CA ARG A 178 -14.82 -1.42 -5.58
C ARG A 178 -15.43 -0.16 -6.19
N THR A 179 -15.00 0.99 -5.72
CA THR A 179 -15.36 2.28 -6.29
C THR A 179 -14.12 3.10 -6.65
N ILE A 180 -14.27 3.94 -7.69
CA ILE A 180 -13.29 4.98 -8.02
C ILE A 180 -13.50 6.26 -7.20
N SER A 181 -14.62 6.37 -6.49
CA SER A 181 -14.87 7.43 -5.52
C SER A 181 -13.95 7.31 -4.32
N LYS A 182 -13.81 8.40 -3.58
CA LYS A 182 -13.14 8.38 -2.28
C LYS A 182 -13.96 7.56 -1.30
N THR A 183 -13.31 6.74 -0.51
CA THR A 183 -13.91 5.97 0.57
C THR A 183 -13.03 6.07 1.79
N ASP A 184 -13.65 6.38 2.92
CA ASP A 184 -12.97 6.42 4.20
C ASP A 184 -12.99 5.04 4.84
N TYR A 185 -11.83 4.59 5.31
CA TYR A 185 -11.66 3.40 6.12
C TYR A 185 -11.09 3.80 7.47
N LYS A 186 -11.64 3.20 8.52
CA LYS A 186 -11.03 3.18 9.86
C LYS A 186 -10.91 1.74 10.31
N ILE A 187 -9.69 1.34 10.66
CA ILE A 187 -9.37 0.04 11.24
C ILE A 187 -9.00 0.31 12.70
N THR A 188 -9.55 -0.46 13.61
CA THR A 188 -9.29 -0.35 15.05
C THR A 188 -8.94 -1.73 15.57
N ALA A 189 -7.80 -1.84 16.25
CA ALA A 189 -7.35 -3.05 16.93
C ALA A 189 -7.23 -2.78 18.42
N GLN A 190 -7.96 -3.54 19.23
CA GLN A 190 -7.94 -3.42 20.69
C GLN A 190 -8.45 -4.71 21.32
N ASN A 191 -7.89 -5.14 22.45
CA ASN A 191 -8.33 -6.31 23.21
C ASN A 191 -8.39 -7.61 22.37
N GLY A 192 -7.53 -7.72 21.36
CA GLY A 192 -7.50 -8.87 20.45
C GLY A 192 -8.68 -8.92 19.47
N GLU A 193 -9.34 -7.79 19.25
CA GLU A 193 -10.44 -7.64 18.32
C GLU A 193 -10.13 -6.56 17.29
N VAL A 194 -10.67 -6.75 16.08
CA VAL A 194 -10.58 -5.80 14.97
C VAL A 194 -11.97 -5.30 14.60
N THR A 195 -12.13 -3.98 14.54
CA THR A 195 -13.32 -3.31 14.01
C THR A 195 -12.95 -2.50 12.78
N ILE A 196 -13.80 -2.56 11.75
CA ILE A 196 -13.60 -1.84 10.48
C ILE A 196 -14.86 -1.08 10.15
N THR A 197 -14.72 0.23 9.95
CA THR A 197 -15.78 1.08 9.40
C THR A 197 -15.43 1.56 8.00
N VAL A 198 -16.43 1.61 7.13
CA VAL A 198 -16.34 2.15 5.77
C VAL A 198 -17.32 3.32 5.65
N ASN A 199 -16.82 4.51 5.36
CA ASN A 199 -17.60 5.76 5.37
C ASN A 199 -18.40 5.95 6.67
N GLY A 200 -17.80 5.59 7.82
CA GLY A 200 -18.42 5.66 9.14
C GLY A 200 -19.42 4.55 9.47
N VAL A 201 -19.70 3.62 8.55
CA VAL A 201 -20.57 2.46 8.79
C VAL A 201 -19.71 1.25 9.18
N THR A 202 -20.03 0.60 10.29
CA THR A 202 -19.35 -0.63 10.72
C THR A 202 -19.64 -1.77 9.75
N MET A 203 -18.61 -2.24 9.05
CA MET A 203 -18.69 -3.36 8.11
C MET A 203 -18.14 -4.67 8.70
N LEU A 204 -17.24 -4.56 9.68
CA LEU A 204 -16.74 -5.68 10.48
C LEU A 204 -16.69 -5.21 11.93
N ASN A 205 -17.36 -5.93 12.82
CA ASN A 205 -17.43 -5.58 14.24
C ASN A 205 -16.73 -6.65 15.08
N GLN A 206 -15.70 -6.26 15.82
CA GLN A 206 -15.02 -7.10 16.81
C GLN A 206 -14.61 -8.49 16.29
N ALA A 207 -14.03 -8.57 15.10
CA ALA A 207 -13.47 -9.82 14.60
C ALA A 207 -12.24 -10.22 15.40
N SER A 208 -12.21 -11.46 15.89
CA SER A 208 -11.11 -11.93 16.74
C SER A 208 -9.79 -12.06 15.97
N ILE A 209 -8.72 -11.55 16.56
CA ILE A 209 -7.32 -11.84 16.23
C ILE A 209 -6.60 -12.47 17.43
N SER A 210 -7.34 -13.19 18.28
CA SER A 210 -6.82 -13.76 19.54
C SER A 210 -5.67 -14.76 19.35
N ALA A 211 -5.53 -15.35 18.16
CA ALA A 211 -4.40 -16.20 17.81
C ALA A 211 -3.03 -15.47 17.91
N TYR A 212 -3.05 -14.14 17.88
CA TYR A 212 -1.89 -13.27 17.97
C TYR A 212 -1.61 -12.80 19.42
N SER A 213 -2.04 -13.54 20.44
CA SER A 213 -1.95 -13.10 21.85
C SER A 213 -0.54 -12.83 22.34
N ASN A 214 0.45 -13.55 21.79
CA ASN A 214 1.86 -13.41 22.14
C ASN A 214 2.67 -12.68 21.04
N SER A 215 1.97 -12.10 20.08
CA SER A 215 2.55 -11.39 18.94
C SER A 215 2.57 -9.89 19.17
N THR A 216 3.49 -9.24 18.46
CA THR A 216 3.47 -7.79 18.28
C THR A 216 3.11 -7.46 16.84
N CYS A 217 2.45 -6.33 16.65
CA CYS A 217 1.82 -5.94 15.40
C CYS A 217 2.22 -4.52 15.00
N TYR A 218 1.97 -4.22 13.72
CA TYR A 218 2.14 -2.90 13.12
C TYR A 218 1.22 -2.74 11.91
N PHE A 219 0.90 -1.51 11.54
CA PHE A 219 0.15 -1.23 10.33
C PHE A 219 1.03 -1.20 9.08
N LYS A 220 0.44 -1.59 7.94
CA LYS A 220 0.99 -1.31 6.60
C LYS A 220 -0.08 -0.72 5.70
N ALA A 221 0.32 0.11 4.75
CA ALA A 221 -0.58 0.65 3.73
C ALA A 221 0.15 0.92 2.41
N GLY A 222 -0.47 0.57 1.29
CA GLY A 222 0.09 0.83 -0.04
C GLY A 222 -0.51 -0.07 -1.11
N ALA A 223 0.34 -0.72 -1.90
CA ALA A 223 -0.05 -1.71 -2.89
C ALA A 223 0.85 -2.95 -2.75
N TYR A 224 0.24 -4.09 -2.40
CA TYR A 224 0.90 -5.39 -2.39
C TYR A 224 0.22 -6.33 -3.38
N ASN A 225 0.98 -6.78 -4.37
CA ASN A 225 0.51 -7.62 -5.46
C ASN A 225 0.50 -9.09 -5.03
N ASN A 226 -0.56 -9.48 -4.32
CA ASN A 226 -0.58 -10.70 -3.50
C ASN A 226 -0.81 -11.98 -4.32
N ASN A 227 -1.19 -11.91 -5.59
CA ASN A 227 -1.28 -13.07 -6.47
C ASN A 227 -1.59 -12.64 -7.92
N PRO A 228 -0.64 -12.07 -8.66
CA PRO A 228 -0.89 -11.76 -10.05
C PRO A 228 -0.96 -13.05 -10.88
N THR A 229 -1.94 -13.13 -11.77
CA THR A 229 -1.95 -14.15 -12.84
C THR A 229 -1.00 -13.79 -13.99
N SER A 230 -0.36 -12.61 -13.94
CA SER A 230 0.70 -12.17 -14.86
C SER A 230 1.68 -11.26 -14.12
N GLU A 231 2.98 -11.58 -14.17
CA GLU A 231 4.02 -10.80 -13.46
C GLU A 231 4.14 -9.35 -13.94
N ASP A 232 3.73 -9.06 -15.18
CA ASP A 232 3.70 -7.71 -15.75
C ASP A 232 2.51 -6.88 -15.25
N ALA A 233 1.54 -7.52 -14.60
CA ALA A 233 0.35 -6.85 -14.13
C ALA A 233 0.69 -5.88 -13.00
N VAL A 234 0.18 -4.64 -13.13
CA VAL A 234 0.57 -3.53 -12.27
C VAL A 234 -0.55 -3.21 -11.28
N ALA A 235 -0.32 -3.52 -10.01
CA ALA A 235 -1.17 -3.12 -8.91
C ALA A 235 -1.00 -1.62 -8.62
N ARG A 236 -2.12 -0.92 -8.38
CA ARG A 236 -2.13 0.52 -8.11
C ARG A 236 -3.11 0.89 -7.01
N THR A 237 -2.70 1.74 -6.08
CA THR A 237 -3.61 2.30 -5.06
C THR A 237 -3.43 3.81 -4.97
N LYS A 238 -4.46 4.51 -4.47
CA LYS A 238 -4.49 5.96 -4.31
C LYS A 238 -4.96 6.31 -2.91
N PHE A 239 -4.11 6.98 -2.15
CA PHE A 239 -4.41 7.47 -0.81
C PHE A 239 -4.51 9.00 -0.82
N TYR A 240 -5.68 9.54 -0.47
CA TYR A 240 -5.92 10.97 -0.33
C TYR A 240 -5.65 11.47 1.08
N ALA A 241 -5.71 10.57 2.06
CA ALA A 241 -5.33 10.75 3.46
C ALA A 241 -4.92 9.37 4.01
N LEU A 242 -3.99 9.36 4.97
CA LEU A 242 -3.53 8.15 5.67
C LEU A 242 -2.91 8.59 7.00
N ASP A 243 -3.27 7.90 8.08
CA ASP A 243 -2.76 8.17 9.43
C ASP A 243 -2.84 6.90 10.32
N TRP A 244 -2.01 6.81 11.36
CA TRP A 244 -2.02 5.72 12.35
C TRP A 244 -1.42 6.08 13.72
#